data_AF-A0A8J3DXH3-F1
#
_entry.id   AF-A0A8J3DXH3-F1
#
_cell.length_a   1.000
_cell.length_b   1.000
_cell.length_c   1.000
_cell.angle_alpha   90.00
_cell.angle_beta   90.00
_cell.angle_gamma   90.00
#
_symmetry.space_group_name_H-M   'P 1'
#
loop_
_entity.id
_entity.type
_entity.pdbx_description
1 polymer ?
#
loop_
_entity_poly.entity_id
_entity_poly.type
_entity_poly.pdbx_seq_one_letter_code
_entity_poly.pdbx_strand_id
1 'polypeptide(L)'
;MIAFIDDHREAHGVEPICKVLPIAPSTYHDHVAKRADPEKLSARAKRDLKLKPEIKRVFAENFEVYGARKVWRQMLREGFAVARCTVERLMAELGLHGVIRGKPIRTTVQDKAAPCPRDHVNRVFHAPAPNRLWLSDFTYVSTWSGFVYVAFVIDAYARRIVGSRVSRTAHASFVLG
;
A
#
# COMPACT_ATOMS: atom_id res chain seq x y z
N MET A 1 8.57 -4.85 -27.10
CA MET A 1 8.47 -5.88 -28.17
C MET A 1 7.68 -5.37 -29.36
N ILE A 2 6.40 -5.03 -29.22
CA ILE A 2 5.60 -4.51 -30.35
C ILE A 2 6.11 -3.16 -30.86
N ALA A 3 6.51 -2.24 -29.96
CA ALA A 3 7.13 -0.97 -30.36
C ALA A 3 8.39 -1.15 -31.22
N PHE A 4 9.23 -2.15 -30.91
CA PHE A 4 10.42 -2.44 -31.72
C PHE A 4 10.05 -2.90 -33.14
N ILE A 5 8.99 -3.71 -33.29
CA ILE A 5 8.49 -4.10 -34.61
C ILE A 5 7.94 -2.88 -35.34
N ASP A 6 7.18 -2.02 -34.66
CA ASP A 6 6.66 -0.77 -35.23
C ASP A 6 7.78 0.12 -35.77
N ASP A 7 8.90 0.23 -35.04
CA ASP A 7 10.04 1.09 -35.40
C ASP A 7 10.87 0.54 -36.58
N HIS A 8 10.88 -0.78 -36.81
CA HIS A 8 11.78 -1.43 -37.78
C HIS A 8 11.06 -2.14 -38.94
N ARG A 9 9.72 -2.19 -38.92
CA ARG A 9 8.92 -2.89 -39.96
C ARG A 9 9.13 -2.35 -41.36
N GLU A 10 9.42 -1.06 -41.52
CA GLU A 10 9.64 -0.45 -42.84
C GLU A 10 10.95 -0.91 -43.48
N ALA A 11 11.98 -1.13 -42.67
CA ALA A 11 13.30 -1.56 -43.15
C ALA A 11 13.42 -3.09 -43.34
N HIS A 12 12.73 -3.87 -42.52
CA HIS A 12 12.95 -5.33 -42.44
C HIS A 12 11.70 -6.19 -42.65
N GLY A 13 10.51 -5.59 -42.71
CA GLY A 13 9.24 -6.33 -42.71
C GLY A 13 8.92 -6.95 -41.35
N VAL A 14 7.64 -7.24 -41.12
CA VAL A 14 7.15 -7.75 -39.82
C VAL A 14 7.60 -9.21 -39.58
N GLU A 15 7.51 -10.07 -40.59
CA GLU A 15 7.76 -11.51 -40.45
C GLU A 15 9.22 -11.83 -40.10
N PRO A 16 10.24 -11.18 -40.70
CA PRO A 16 11.64 -11.41 -40.32
C PRO A 16 11.93 -10.97 -38.88
N ILE A 17 11.39 -9.85 -38.44
CA ILE A 17 11.54 -9.36 -37.05
C ILE A 17 10.86 -10.33 -36.07
N CYS A 18 9.65 -10.77 -36.38
CA CYS A 18 8.89 -11.72 -35.56
C CYS A 18 9.61 -13.07 -35.38
N LYS A 19 10.34 -13.53 -36.41
CA LYS A 19 11.16 -14.75 -36.36
C LYS A 19 12.35 -14.63 -35.40
N VAL A 20 12.95 -13.44 -35.29
CA VAL A 20 14.08 -13.18 -34.38
C VAL A 20 13.61 -12.93 -32.94
N LEU A 21 12.42 -12.33 -32.76
CA LEU A 21 11.81 -12.01 -31.45
C LEU A 21 10.91 -13.12 -30.88
N PRO A 22 11.12 -14.38 -31.27
CA PRO A 22 10.14 -15.49 -31.30
C PRO A 22 8.67 -15.16 -30.97
N ILE A 23 8.04 -14.34 -31.81
CA ILE A 23 6.60 -14.02 -31.71
C ILE A 23 5.89 -14.39 -33.01
N ALA A 24 4.62 -14.81 -32.90
CA ALA A 24 3.82 -15.08 -34.08
C ALA A 24 3.41 -13.76 -34.77
N PRO A 25 3.55 -13.63 -36.11
CA PRO A 25 3.08 -12.45 -36.85
C PRO A 25 1.60 -12.14 -36.62
N SER A 26 0.77 -13.18 -36.46
CA SER A 26 -0.65 -13.04 -36.13
C SER A 26 -0.88 -12.29 -34.81
N THR A 27 -0.02 -12.47 -33.80
CA THR A 27 -0.09 -11.72 -32.53
C THR A 27 0.20 -10.24 -32.73
N TYR A 28 1.15 -9.89 -33.58
CA TYR A 28 1.41 -8.50 -33.94
C TYR A 28 0.19 -7.88 -34.64
N HIS A 29 -0.33 -8.53 -35.67
CA HIS A 29 -1.50 -8.02 -36.40
C HIS A 29 -2.77 -7.94 -35.55
N ASP A 30 -2.99 -8.90 -34.64
CA ASP A 30 -4.08 -8.84 -33.66
C ASP A 30 -3.93 -7.64 -32.72
N HIS A 31 -2.71 -7.36 -32.25
CA HIS A 31 -2.46 -6.17 -31.43
C HIS A 31 -2.64 -4.86 -32.21
N VAL A 32 -2.19 -4.80 -33.45
CA VAL A 32 -2.43 -3.65 -34.35
C VAL A 32 -3.94 -3.47 -34.59
N ALA A 33 -4.66 -4.56 -34.84
CA ALA A 33 -6.11 -4.53 -35.02
C ALA A 33 -6.84 -4.04 -33.77
N LYS A 34 -6.41 -4.46 -32.57
CA LYS A 34 -6.95 -3.98 -31.28
C LYS A 34 -6.62 -2.53 -30.96
N ARG A 35 -5.48 -2.02 -31.44
CA ARG A 35 -5.12 -0.59 -31.36
C ARG A 35 -5.97 0.26 -32.31
N ALA A 36 -6.21 -0.23 -33.52
CA ALA A 36 -7.00 0.46 -34.54
C ALA A 36 -8.50 0.44 -34.22
N ASP A 37 -8.99 -0.66 -33.66
CA ASP A 37 -10.41 -0.86 -33.36
C ASP A 37 -10.60 -1.26 -31.87
N PRO A 38 -11.02 -0.32 -31.02
CA PRO A 38 -11.32 -0.58 -29.62
C PRO A 38 -12.41 -1.65 -29.40
N GLU A 39 -13.25 -1.95 -30.40
CA GLU A 39 -14.26 -3.00 -30.29
C GLU A 39 -13.67 -4.41 -30.31
N LYS A 40 -12.41 -4.58 -30.74
CA LYS A 40 -11.70 -5.87 -30.70
C LYS A 40 -11.02 -6.14 -29.36
N LEU A 41 -11.06 -5.17 -28.43
CA LEU A 41 -10.51 -5.35 -27.09
C LEU A 41 -11.33 -6.34 -26.26
N SER A 42 -10.68 -6.96 -25.29
CA SER A 42 -11.38 -7.82 -24.33
C SER A 42 -12.43 -7.02 -23.54
N ALA A 43 -13.49 -7.68 -23.09
CA ALA A 43 -14.54 -7.04 -22.28
C ALA A 43 -13.98 -6.29 -21.06
N ARG A 44 -12.92 -6.83 -20.45
CA ARG A 44 -12.19 -6.18 -19.35
C ARG A 44 -11.52 -4.88 -19.80
N ALA A 45 -10.79 -4.89 -20.90
CA ALA A 45 -10.10 -3.71 -21.41
C ALA A 45 -11.09 -2.61 -21.82
N LYS A 46 -12.22 -2.98 -22.45
CA LYS A 46 -13.31 -2.04 -22.75
C LYS A 46 -13.89 -1.41 -21.47
N ARG A 47 -14.11 -2.21 -20.43
CA ARG A 47 -14.59 -1.70 -19.13
C ARG A 47 -13.58 -0.76 -18.49
N ASP A 48 -12.30 -1.11 -18.50
CA ASP A 48 -11.24 -0.28 -17.94
C ASP A 48 -11.13 1.07 -18.67
N LEU A 49 -11.27 1.08 -20.01
CA LEU A 49 -11.30 2.31 -20.80
C LEU A 49 -12.47 3.24 -20.41
N LYS A 50 -13.62 2.68 -20.03
CA LYS A 50 -14.77 3.46 -19.52
C LYS A 50 -14.55 3.96 -18.09
N LEU A 51 -13.87 3.19 -17.24
CA LEU A 51 -13.65 3.54 -15.84
C LEU A 51 -12.51 4.56 -15.64
N LYS A 52 -11.47 4.54 -16.49
CA LYS A 52 -10.30 5.43 -16.35
C LYS A 52 -10.67 6.92 -16.35
N PRO A 53 -11.52 7.43 -17.26
CA PRO A 53 -11.97 8.83 -17.24
C PRO A 53 -12.73 9.19 -15.96
N GLU A 54 -13.62 8.32 -15.47
CA GLU A 54 -14.38 8.55 -14.25
C GLU A 54 -13.49 8.58 -13.00
N ILE A 55 -12.50 7.68 -12.93
CA ILE A 55 -11.49 7.70 -11.87
C ILE A 55 -10.71 9.03 -11.89
N LYS A 56 -10.29 9.51 -13.07
CA LYS A 56 -9.61 10.80 -13.20
C LYS A 56 -10.50 11.96 -12.79
N ARG A 57 -11.77 11.97 -13.22
CA ARG A 57 -12.76 13.00 -12.88
C ARG A 57 -12.94 13.09 -11.37
N VAL A 58 -13.26 11.97 -10.72
CA VAL A 58 -13.42 11.88 -9.27
C VAL A 58 -12.15 12.33 -8.55
N PHE A 59 -10.96 11.94 -9.04
CA PHE A 59 -9.70 12.36 -8.44
C PHE A 59 -9.49 13.88 -8.52
N ALA A 60 -9.69 14.47 -9.70
CA ALA A 60 -9.52 15.90 -9.95
C ALA A 60 -10.54 16.76 -9.18
N GLU A 61 -11.82 16.37 -9.17
CA GLU A 61 -12.88 17.06 -8.43
C GLU A 61 -12.64 17.06 -6.91
N ASN A 62 -11.85 16.10 -6.40
CA ASN A 62 -11.48 16.01 -4.99
C ASN A 62 -10.07 16.56 -4.71
N PHE A 63 -9.66 17.57 -5.48
CA PHE A 63 -8.38 18.29 -5.35
C PHE A 63 -7.15 17.37 -5.32
N GLU A 64 -7.23 16.22 -6.00
CA GLU A 64 -6.14 15.23 -6.07
C GLU A 64 -5.74 14.64 -4.69
N VAL A 65 -6.57 14.86 -3.66
CA VAL A 65 -6.31 14.36 -2.30
C VAL A 65 -6.71 12.89 -2.14
N TYR A 66 -7.67 12.42 -2.94
CA TYR A 66 -8.24 11.09 -2.74
C TYR A 66 -7.32 9.98 -3.22
N GLY A 67 -6.92 9.11 -2.28
CA GLY A 67 -6.32 7.82 -2.61
C GLY A 67 -7.37 6.80 -3.05
N ALA A 68 -6.92 5.65 -3.53
CA ALA A 68 -7.78 4.63 -4.16
C ALA A 68 -9.00 4.22 -3.34
N ARG A 69 -8.89 4.10 -2.01
CA ARG A 69 -10.04 3.79 -1.15
C ARG A 69 -11.12 4.88 -1.18
N LYS A 70 -10.73 6.16 -1.22
CA LYS A 70 -11.67 7.28 -1.23
C LYS A 70 -12.30 7.45 -2.61
N VAL A 71 -11.51 7.33 -3.69
CA VAL A 71 -12.01 7.29 -5.07
C VAL A 71 -13.01 6.17 -5.24
N TRP A 72 -12.68 4.95 -4.82
CA TRP A 72 -13.58 3.79 -4.87
C TRP A 72 -14.92 4.03 -4.16
N ARG A 73 -14.89 4.60 -2.94
CA ARG A 73 -16.12 4.95 -2.22
C ARG A 73 -16.94 6.02 -2.92
N GLN A 74 -16.29 7.00 -3.55
CA GLN A 74 -17.00 8.03 -4.31
C GLN A 74 -17.65 7.44 -5.56
N MET A 75 -16.93 6.60 -6.30
CA MET A 75 -17.50 5.87 -7.45
C MET A 75 -18.70 5.00 -7.04
N LEU A 76 -18.64 4.31 -5.89
CA LEU A 76 -19.79 3.56 -5.38
C LEU A 76 -21.01 4.46 -5.08
N ARG A 77 -20.78 5.65 -4.52
CA ARG A 77 -21.87 6.63 -4.27
C ARG A 77 -22.49 7.15 -5.56
N GLU A 78 -21.71 7.24 -6.62
CA GLU A 78 -22.16 7.66 -7.95
C GLU A 78 -22.75 6.49 -8.78
N GLY A 79 -22.88 5.30 -8.19
CA GLY A 79 -23.56 4.16 -8.81
C GLY A 79 -22.66 3.23 -9.64
N PHE A 80 -21.34 3.42 -9.62
CA PHE A 80 -20.42 2.53 -10.32
C PHE A 80 -20.23 1.21 -9.57
N ALA A 81 -20.67 0.10 -10.16
CA ALA A 81 -20.34 -1.24 -9.66
C ALA A 81 -18.88 -1.59 -10.01
N VAL A 82 -17.92 -1.24 -9.16
CA VAL A 82 -16.48 -1.51 -9.36
C VAL A 82 -15.83 -2.03 -8.08
N ALA A 83 -14.96 -3.04 -8.22
CA ALA A 83 -14.19 -3.57 -7.11
C ALA A 83 -13.06 -2.61 -6.71
N ARG A 84 -12.74 -2.55 -5.42
CA ARG A 84 -11.65 -1.69 -4.90
C ARG A 84 -10.32 -1.96 -5.60
N CYS A 85 -9.95 -3.23 -5.78
CA CYS A 85 -8.71 -3.64 -6.43
C CYS A 85 -8.62 -3.18 -7.90
N THR A 86 -9.76 -3.04 -8.58
CA THR A 86 -9.82 -2.48 -9.93
C THR A 86 -9.48 -0.99 -9.92
N VAL A 87 -10.04 -0.23 -8.98
CA VAL A 87 -9.71 1.21 -8.82
C VAL A 87 -8.25 1.40 -8.45
N GLU A 88 -7.73 0.61 -7.50
CA GLU A 88 -6.32 0.62 -7.09
C GLU A 88 -5.38 0.38 -8.28
N ARG A 89 -5.64 -0.67 -9.07
CA ARG A 89 -4.86 -0.99 -10.27
C ARG A 89 -4.93 0.13 -11.31
N LEU A 90 -6.14 0.61 -11.62
CA LEU A 90 -6.32 1.64 -12.65
C LEU A 90 -5.71 2.99 -12.24
N MET A 91 -5.77 3.35 -10.97
CA MET A 91 -5.06 4.53 -10.45
C MET A 91 -3.54 4.38 -10.60
N ALA A 92 -2.99 3.20 -10.28
CA ALA A 92 -1.56 2.94 -10.48
C ALA A 92 -1.16 3.01 -11.97
N GLU A 93 -1.94 2.42 -12.88
CA GLU A 93 -1.72 2.54 -14.34
C GLU A 93 -1.79 3.98 -14.85
N LEU A 94 -2.57 4.84 -14.19
CA LEU A 94 -2.72 6.25 -14.53
C LEU A 94 -1.72 7.17 -13.81
N GLY A 95 -0.89 6.64 -12.90
CA GLY A 95 0.03 7.43 -12.07
C GLY A 95 -0.65 8.29 -11.00
N LEU A 96 -1.89 7.96 -10.61
CA LEU A 96 -2.65 8.74 -9.63
C LEU A 96 -2.38 8.25 -8.21
N HIS A 97 -1.96 9.16 -7.34
CA HIS A 97 -1.71 8.89 -5.93
C HIS A 97 -2.40 9.93 -5.07
N GLY A 98 -3.17 9.47 -4.07
CA GLY A 98 -3.78 10.38 -3.11
C GLY A 98 -2.78 10.91 -2.10
N VAL A 99 -3.05 12.11 -1.59
CA VAL A 99 -2.25 12.73 -0.54
C VAL A 99 -2.42 11.98 0.79
N ILE A 100 -1.30 11.58 1.38
CA ILE A 100 -1.23 11.04 2.75
C ILE A 100 -0.78 12.19 3.65
N ARG A 101 -1.58 12.53 4.67
CA ARG A 101 -1.15 13.51 5.69
C ARG A 101 -0.11 12.88 6.61
N GLY A 102 1.00 13.60 6.81
CA GLY A 102 2.09 13.21 7.68
C GLY A 102 3.28 12.65 6.91
N LYS A 103 4.49 13.01 7.36
CA LYS A 103 5.70 12.28 7.00
C LYS A 103 5.54 10.85 7.57
N PRO A 104 5.89 9.77 6.86
CA PRO A 104 6.07 8.48 7.51
C PRO A 104 7.21 8.65 8.53
N ILE A 105 6.86 8.95 9.77
CA ILE A 105 7.81 9.02 10.88
C ILE A 105 8.16 7.57 11.18
N ARG A 106 9.32 7.13 10.69
CA ARG A 106 9.90 5.87 11.12
C ARG A 106 10.48 6.10 12.51
N THR A 107 9.67 5.87 13.54
CA THR A 107 10.06 6.07 14.94
C THR A 107 11.27 5.23 15.34
N THR A 108 11.46 4.09 14.68
CA THR A 108 12.55 3.15 15.00
C THR A 108 13.28 2.75 13.72
N VAL A 109 14.53 3.16 13.59
CA VAL A 109 15.49 2.58 12.64
C VAL A 109 16.19 1.46 13.40
N GLN A 110 15.90 0.22 13.03
CA GLN A 110 16.47 -0.95 13.66
C GLN A 110 17.97 -1.01 13.30
N ASP A 111 18.84 -0.94 14.30
CA ASP A 111 20.26 -1.22 14.11
C ASP A 111 20.42 -2.72 13.89
N LYS A 112 20.84 -3.10 12.68
CA LYS A 112 21.03 -4.50 12.29
C LYS A 112 22.28 -5.11 12.89
N ALA A 113 23.22 -4.30 13.38
CA ALA A 113 24.45 -4.75 14.02
C ALA A 113 24.26 -5.00 15.52
N ALA A 114 23.22 -4.43 16.13
CA ALA A 114 22.89 -4.68 17.53
C ALA A 114 22.39 -6.13 17.71
N PRO A 115 22.87 -6.85 18.74
CA PRO A 115 22.37 -8.19 19.03
C PRO A 115 20.88 -8.14 19.32
N CYS A 116 20.12 -9.01 18.66
CA CYS A 116 18.69 -9.16 18.93
C CYS A 116 18.50 -9.55 20.41
N PRO A 117 17.75 -8.78 21.21
CA PRO A 117 17.48 -9.15 22.60
C PRO A 117 16.87 -10.55 22.67
N ARG A 118 17.26 -11.32 23.69
CA ARG A 118 16.73 -12.68 23.88
C ARG A 118 15.22 -12.60 24.12
N ASP A 119 14.47 -13.30 23.27
CA ASP A 119 13.03 -13.46 23.46
C ASP A 119 12.78 -14.52 24.54
N HIS A 120 12.60 -14.07 25.78
CA HIS A 120 12.36 -14.95 26.92
C HIS A 120 11.03 -15.71 26.86
N VAL A 121 10.10 -15.30 25.98
CA VAL A 121 8.76 -15.89 25.89
C VAL A 121 8.51 -16.57 24.54
N ASN A 122 9.49 -16.64 23.64
CA ASN A 122 9.38 -17.23 22.31
C ASN A 122 8.13 -16.77 21.54
N ARG A 123 7.81 -15.47 21.62
CA ARG A 123 6.60 -14.83 21.06
C ARG A 123 5.26 -15.38 21.57
N VAL A 124 5.25 -16.11 22.68
CA VAL A 124 4.04 -16.59 23.37
C VAL A 124 3.60 -15.55 24.39
N PHE A 125 2.77 -14.59 23.96
CA PHE A 125 2.21 -13.53 24.82
C PHE A 125 0.92 -13.97 25.52
N HIS A 126 0.93 -15.19 26.05
CA HIS A 126 -0.18 -15.79 26.78
C HIS A 126 0.34 -16.36 28.10
N ALA A 127 -0.32 -16.02 29.20
CA ALA A 127 -0.06 -16.58 30.52
C ALA A 127 -1.27 -17.42 30.98
N PRO A 128 -1.07 -18.53 31.71
CA PRO A 128 -2.17 -19.37 32.19
C PRO A 128 -2.86 -18.83 33.46
N ALA A 129 -2.28 -17.83 34.12
CA ALA A 129 -2.81 -17.20 35.33
C ALA A 129 -2.28 -15.76 35.46
N PRO A 130 -2.94 -14.89 36.27
CA PRO A 130 -2.43 -13.56 36.58
C PRO A 130 -1.01 -13.59 37.19
N ASN A 131 -0.27 -12.51 37.02
CA ASN A 131 1.07 -12.27 37.57
C ASN A 131 2.15 -13.28 37.15
N ARG A 132 1.96 -13.99 36.02
CA ARG A 132 2.98 -14.89 35.45
C ARG A 132 3.78 -14.31 34.31
N LEU A 133 3.22 -13.32 33.61
CA LEU A 133 3.89 -12.60 32.53
C LEU A 133 3.38 -11.17 32.50
N TRP A 134 4.32 -10.22 32.58
CA TRP A 134 4.04 -8.81 32.41
C TRP A 134 4.68 -8.30 31.13
N LEU A 135 3.92 -7.49 30.39
CA LEU A 135 4.36 -6.83 29.18
C LEU A 135 4.57 -5.35 29.51
N SER A 136 5.74 -4.83 29.15
CA SER A 136 5.99 -3.39 29.21
C SER A 136 5.69 -2.78 27.85
N ASP A 137 4.89 -1.73 27.84
CA ASP A 137 4.67 -0.89 26.66
C ASP A 137 4.99 0.57 26.98
N PHE A 138 5.46 1.31 25.99
CA PHE A 138 5.87 2.70 26.13
C PHE A 138 5.36 3.51 24.96
N THR A 139 4.64 4.57 25.25
CA THR A 139 4.03 5.44 24.25
C THR A 139 4.21 6.92 24.60
N TYR A 140 3.95 7.80 23.63
CA TYR A 140 3.89 9.23 23.83
C TYR A 140 2.44 9.71 23.79
N VAL A 141 2.08 10.58 24.73
CA VAL A 141 0.74 11.15 24.85
C VAL A 141 0.83 12.65 24.58
N SER A 142 0.00 13.12 23.64
CA SER A 142 -0.11 14.54 23.32
C SER A 142 -0.81 15.29 24.46
N THR A 143 -0.30 16.47 24.78
CA THR A 143 -0.84 17.40 25.78
C THR A 143 -0.85 18.81 25.21
N TRP A 144 -1.57 19.73 25.85
CA TRP A 144 -1.58 21.15 25.47
C TRP A 144 -0.22 21.83 25.57
N SER A 145 0.72 21.26 26.34
CA SER A 145 2.06 21.83 26.58
C SER A 145 3.18 21.06 25.85
N GLY A 146 2.83 20.14 24.93
CA GLY A 146 3.78 19.28 24.21
C GLY A 146 3.44 17.81 24.38
N PHE A 147 4.44 16.94 24.47
CA PHE A 147 4.25 15.50 24.66
C PHE A 147 4.86 15.02 25.97
N VAL A 148 4.21 14.04 26.60
CA VAL A 148 4.77 13.27 27.71
C VAL A 148 4.90 11.81 27.30
N TYR A 149 5.82 11.12 27.95
CA TYR A 149 6.03 9.70 27.76
C TYR A 149 5.34 8.92 28.88
N VAL A 150 4.64 7.86 28.52
CA VAL A 150 3.92 6.99 29.46
C VAL A 150 4.38 5.55 29.27
N ALA A 151 4.86 4.94 30.35
CA ALA A 151 5.18 3.52 30.40
C ALA A 151 4.07 2.78 31.15
N PHE A 152 3.66 1.64 30.62
CA PHE A 152 2.65 0.76 31.20
C PHE A 152 3.23 -0.63 31.43
N VAL A 153 2.89 -1.22 32.57
CA VAL A 153 3.07 -2.64 32.84
C VAL A 153 1.70 -3.30 32.74
N ILE A 154 1.56 -4.27 31.84
CA ILE A 154 0.30 -4.94 31.51
C ILE A 154 0.41 -6.41 31.91
N ASP A 155 -0.57 -6.91 32.66
CA ASP A 155 -0.70 -8.33 32.92
C ASP A 155 -1.17 -9.09 31.67
N ALA A 156 -0.40 -10.07 31.21
CA ALA A 156 -0.67 -10.78 29.95
C ALA A 156 -1.93 -11.66 30.01
N TYR A 157 -2.33 -12.12 31.20
CA TYR A 157 -3.54 -12.94 31.39
C TYR A 157 -4.79 -12.04 31.45
N ALA A 158 -4.82 -11.09 32.39
CA ALA A 158 -5.99 -10.27 32.67
C ALA A 158 -6.15 -9.07 31.72
N ARG A 159 -5.11 -8.74 30.93
CA ARG A 159 -5.05 -7.55 30.08
C ARG A 159 -5.28 -6.24 30.84
N ARG A 160 -4.94 -6.22 32.13
CA ARG A 160 -5.06 -5.06 33.01
C ARG A 160 -3.72 -4.35 33.17
N ILE A 161 -3.76 -3.03 33.28
CA ILE A 161 -2.60 -2.23 33.66
C ILE A 161 -2.36 -2.43 35.15
N VAL A 162 -1.21 -2.98 35.51
CA VAL A 162 -0.80 -3.23 36.90
C VAL A 162 0.09 -2.12 37.45
N GLY A 163 0.69 -1.32 36.56
CA GLY A 163 1.51 -0.17 36.93
C GLY A 163 1.64 0.79 35.75
N SER A 164 1.81 2.08 36.07
CA SER A 164 2.14 3.08 35.06
C SER A 164 3.06 4.15 35.64
N ARG A 165 3.86 4.76 34.77
CA ARG A 165 4.71 5.90 35.10
C ARG A 165 4.62 6.92 33.97
N VAL A 166 4.76 8.20 34.32
CA VAL A 166 4.77 9.32 33.36
C VAL A 166 6.07 10.11 33.51
N SER A 167 6.67 10.51 32.39
CA SER A 167 7.91 11.30 32.36
C SER A 167 7.90 12.28 31.19
N ARG A 168 8.66 13.37 31.32
CA ARG A 168 8.93 14.31 30.22
C ARG A 168 10.09 13.85 29.33
N THR A 169 10.83 12.82 29.73
CA THR A 169 12.02 12.30 29.05
C THR A 169 11.97 10.78 28.89
N ALA A 170 12.43 10.28 27.74
CA ALA A 170 12.43 8.86 27.36
C ALA A 170 13.73 8.12 27.74
N HIS A 171 14.09 8.09 29.02
CA HIS A 171 15.26 7.32 29.49
C HIS A 171 14.94 5.84 29.67
N ALA A 172 15.87 4.92 29.43
CA ALA A 172 15.63 3.48 29.56
C ALA A 172 15.21 3.07 30.99
N SER A 173 15.76 3.74 32.01
CA SER A 173 15.39 3.55 33.42
C SER A 173 13.92 3.88 33.72
N PHE A 174 13.27 4.67 32.88
CA PHE A 174 11.84 4.96 33.01
C PHE A 174 10.95 3.77 32.66
N VAL A 175 11.43 2.88 31.77
CA VAL A 175 10.66 1.73 31.25
C VAL A 175 11.05 0.44 31.96
N LEU A 176 12.33 0.27 32.32
CA LEU A 176 12.87 -1.00 32.82
C LEU A 176 13.05 -1.09 34.34
N GLY A 177 12.88 0.03 35.07
CA GLY A 177 13.15 0.09 36.51
C GLY A 177 14.62 0.25 36.85
#